data_AF-A0A316FY86-F1
#
_entry.id   AF-A0A316FY86-F1
#
_cell.length_a   1.000
_cell.length_b   1.000
_cell.length_c   1.000
_cell.angle_alpha   90.00
_cell.angle_beta   90.00
_cell.angle_gamma   90.00
#
_symmetry.space_group_name_H-M   'P 1'
#
loop_
_entity.id
_entity.type
_entity.pdbx_description
1 polymer ?
#
loop_
_entity_poly.entity_id
_entity_poly.type
_entity_poly.pdbx_seq_one_letter_code
_entity_poly.pdbx_strand_id
1 'polypeptide(L)'
;MLSNPLIAAIFFIGSSVLLIGCTDQHALNKYKQTYKQGLIKLCGEAKDCKELIEQRFDQCLDESLVRDMIAAKPEEQEQLNKNIVEKTMACIVEYAEKESNLKNVNQI
;
A
#
# COMPACT_ATOMS: atom_id res chain seq x y z
N MET A 1 -16.81 -13.59 -24.12
CA MET A 1 -16.69 -12.26 -24.75
C MET A 1 -17.93 -11.46 -24.43
N LEU A 2 -17.79 -10.38 -23.65
CA LEU A 2 -18.45 -9.07 -23.79
C LEU A 2 -18.17 -8.28 -22.52
N SER A 3 -17.11 -7.47 -22.61
CA SER A 3 -16.88 -6.29 -21.79
C SER A 3 -18.15 -5.44 -21.76
N ASN A 4 -18.54 -4.89 -20.60
CA ASN A 4 -19.14 -3.56 -20.57
C ASN A 4 -19.12 -2.95 -19.15
N PRO A 5 -19.08 -1.62 -19.07
CA PRO A 5 -18.00 -0.91 -18.38
C PRO A 5 -18.53 -0.25 -17.10
N LEU A 6 -17.58 0.16 -16.26
CA LEU A 6 -17.80 1.19 -15.25
C LEU A 6 -18.63 2.35 -15.83
N ILE A 7 -19.89 2.43 -15.43
CA ILE A 7 -20.73 3.60 -15.68
C ILE A 7 -20.20 4.70 -14.75
N ALA A 8 -19.22 5.47 -15.24
CA ALA A 8 -18.86 6.75 -14.65
C ALA A 8 -19.97 7.75 -15.01
N ALA A 9 -20.90 7.96 -14.08
CA ALA A 9 -21.90 9.01 -14.23
C ALA A 9 -21.22 10.37 -13.97
N ILE A 10 -20.94 11.12 -15.02
CA ILE A 10 -20.49 12.51 -14.92
C ILE A 10 -21.74 13.37 -14.72
N PHE A 11 -21.97 13.84 -13.49
CA PHE A 11 -23.01 14.82 -13.21
C PHE A 11 -22.43 16.23 -13.41
N PHE A 12 -22.96 16.95 -14.40
CA PHE A 12 -22.68 18.37 -14.60
C PHE A 12 -23.63 19.20 -13.74
N ILE A 13 -23.12 19.84 -12.69
CA ILE A 13 -23.83 20.89 -11.94
C ILE A 13 -23.01 22.18 -12.09
N GLY A 14 -23.28 22.97 -13.14
CA GLY A 14 -22.57 24.22 -13.42
C GLY A 14 -21.10 24.05 -13.87
N SER A 15 -20.28 25.09 -13.69
CA SER A 15 -18.85 25.16 -14.10
C SER A 15 -17.91 24.27 -13.29
N SER A 16 -18.44 23.35 -12.48
CA SER A 16 -17.67 22.45 -11.63
C SER A 16 -17.96 21.02 -12.03
N VAL A 17 -16.97 20.35 -12.61
CA VAL A 17 -17.01 18.91 -12.87
C VAL A 17 -16.85 18.21 -11.51
N LEU A 18 -17.96 17.76 -10.93
CA LEU A 18 -17.93 16.91 -9.76
C LEU A 18 -17.64 15.48 -10.23
N LEU A 19 -16.36 15.08 -10.23
CA LEU A 19 -15.96 13.68 -10.42
C LEU A 19 -16.34 12.86 -9.19
N ILE A 20 -17.63 12.54 -9.05
CA ILE A 20 -18.08 11.49 -8.12
C ILE A 20 -17.72 10.16 -8.79
N GLY A 21 -16.53 9.62 -8.52
CA GLY A 21 -16.18 8.31 -9.07
C GLY A 21 -14.72 7.90 -9.15
N CYS A 22 -13.78 8.56 -8.50
CA CYS A 22 -12.48 7.93 -8.22
C CYS A 22 -12.60 7.19 -6.89
N THR A 23 -13.14 5.97 -6.97
CA THR A 23 -13.45 5.09 -5.83
C THR A 23 -12.26 4.93 -4.86
N ASP A 24 -12.53 4.70 -3.58
CA ASP A 24 -11.51 4.43 -2.53
C ASP A 24 -10.48 3.36 -2.97
N GLN A 25 -10.88 2.48 -3.87
CA GLN A 25 -10.01 1.49 -4.50
C GLN A 25 -8.89 2.11 -5.36
N HIS A 26 -9.16 3.18 -6.12
CA HIS A 26 -8.12 3.86 -6.89
C HIS A 26 -7.12 4.58 -5.98
N ALA A 27 -7.63 5.25 -4.94
CA ALA A 27 -6.78 5.90 -3.94
C ALA A 27 -5.92 4.88 -3.18
N LEU A 28 -6.49 3.74 -2.78
CA LEU A 28 -5.77 2.62 -2.18
C LEU A 28 -4.67 2.11 -3.12
N ASN A 29 -5.00 1.78 -4.37
CA ASN A 29 -4.03 1.27 -5.34
C ASN A 29 -2.88 2.26 -5.57
N LYS A 30 -3.18 3.56 -5.65
CA LYS A 30 -2.19 4.63 -5.81
C LYS A 30 -1.27 4.74 -4.58
N TYR A 31 -1.85 4.64 -3.37
CA TYR A 31 -1.09 4.61 -2.12
C TYR A 31 -0.16 3.39 -2.09
N LYS A 32 -0.68 2.19 -2.36
CA LYS A 32 0.09 0.93 -2.43
C LYS A 32 1.30 1.06 -3.33
N GLN A 33 1.10 1.55 -4.56
CA GLN A 33 2.18 1.74 -5.52
C GLN A 33 3.23 2.73 -5.02
N THR A 34 2.79 3.89 -4.55
CA THR A 34 3.69 4.97 -4.12
C THR A 34 4.51 4.54 -2.91
N TYR A 35 3.87 3.91 -1.93
CA TYR A 35 4.52 3.46 -0.71
C TYR A 35 5.49 2.30 -1.00
N LYS A 36 5.07 1.29 -1.76
CA LYS A 36 5.93 0.17 -2.19
C LYS A 36 7.17 0.68 -2.94
N GLN A 37 7.00 1.61 -3.88
CA GLN A 37 8.12 2.21 -4.60
C GLN A 37 9.05 3.02 -3.68
N GLY A 38 8.50 3.73 -2.69
CA GLY A 38 9.28 4.43 -1.67
C GLY A 38 10.16 3.47 -0.87
N LEU A 39 9.59 2.35 -0.40
CA LEU A 39 10.34 1.32 0.32
C LEU A 39 11.42 0.67 -0.54
N ILE A 40 11.12 0.33 -1.79
CA ILE A 40 12.10 -0.24 -2.74
C ILE A 40 13.27 0.72 -2.97
N LYS A 41 13.00 2.03 -3.06
CA LYS A 41 14.06 3.05 -3.18
C LYS A 41 14.92 3.14 -1.92
N LEU A 42 14.32 3.01 -0.73
CA LEU A 42 15.06 3.00 0.54
C LEU A 42 15.99 1.79 0.68
N CYS A 43 15.63 0.63 0.09
CA CYS A 43 16.52 -0.53 0.04
C CYS A 43 17.77 -0.33 -0.83
N GLY A 44 17.86 0.73 -1.64
CA GLY A 44 19.04 1.00 -2.47
C GLY A 44 19.31 -0.11 -3.50
N GLU A 45 20.48 -0.74 -3.45
CA GLU A 45 20.89 -1.84 -4.35
C GLU A 45 20.76 -3.24 -3.72
N ALA A 46 20.31 -3.33 -2.46
CA ALA A 46 20.17 -4.61 -1.77
C ALA A 46 19.05 -5.45 -2.41
N LYS A 47 19.46 -6.45 -3.22
CA LYS A 47 18.55 -7.34 -3.95
C LYS A 47 17.57 -8.06 -3.01
N ASP A 48 18.08 -8.63 -1.91
CA ASP A 48 17.29 -9.35 -0.93
C ASP A 48 16.21 -8.46 -0.28
N CYS A 49 16.53 -7.18 -0.03
CA CYS A 49 15.60 -6.21 0.55
C CYS A 49 14.46 -5.88 -0.43
N LYS A 50 14.79 -5.70 -1.72
CA LYS A 50 13.80 -5.45 -2.77
C LYS A 50 12.87 -6.64 -2.98
N GLU A 51 13.44 -7.84 -3.08
CA GLU A 51 12.67 -9.07 -3.25
C GLU A 51 11.73 -9.31 -2.06
N LEU A 52 12.21 -9.07 -0.84
CA LEU A 52 11.39 -9.20 0.37
C LEU A 52 10.21 -8.22 0.35
N ILE A 53 10.42 -6.95 0.01
CA ILE A 53 9.32 -5.99 -0.13
C ILE A 53 8.37 -6.43 -1.25
N GLU A 54 8.89 -6.85 -2.40
CA GLU A 54 8.04 -7.26 -3.51
C GLU A 54 7.13 -8.42 -3.16
N GLN A 55 7.62 -9.39 -2.38
CA GLN A 55 6.91 -10.59 -1.97
C GLN A 55 5.98 -10.38 -0.77
N ARG A 56 6.38 -9.56 0.21
CA ARG A 56 5.69 -9.45 1.51
C ARG A 56 4.87 -8.19 1.69
N PHE A 57 5.06 -7.15 0.88
CA PHE A 57 4.36 -5.87 1.03
C PHE A 57 2.84 -6.02 1.06
N ASP A 58 2.26 -6.77 0.12
CA ASP A 58 0.80 -6.95 0.05
C ASP A 58 0.25 -7.79 1.21
N GLN A 59 1.09 -8.61 1.86
CA GLN A 59 0.72 -9.39 3.05
C GLN A 59 0.82 -8.54 4.33
N CYS A 60 1.78 -7.62 4.36
CA CYS A 60 2.04 -6.75 5.51
C CYS A 60 1.21 -5.47 5.53
N LEU A 61 0.69 -5.03 4.38
CA LEU A 61 -0.11 -3.83 4.31
C LEU A 61 -1.55 -4.10 4.74
N ASP A 62 -1.99 -3.41 5.79
CA ASP A 62 -3.39 -3.39 6.22
C ASP A 62 -4.22 -2.47 5.31
N GLU A 63 -4.83 -3.04 4.27
CA GLU A 63 -5.68 -2.30 3.34
C GLU A 63 -6.88 -1.64 4.00
N SER A 64 -7.39 -2.20 5.11
CA SER A 64 -8.52 -1.59 5.83
C SER A 64 -8.07 -0.28 6.47
N LEU A 65 -6.92 -0.29 7.14
CA LEU A 65 -6.36 0.90 7.77
C LEU A 65 -6.00 1.98 6.74
N VAL A 66 -5.55 1.58 5.54
CA VAL A 66 -5.29 2.52 4.43
C VAL A 66 -6.59 3.13 3.91
N ARG A 67 -7.68 2.36 3.81
CA ARG A 67 -9.01 2.90 3.45
C ARG A 67 -9.52 3.87 4.51
N ASP A 68 -9.37 3.53 5.79
CA ASP A 68 -9.71 4.41 6.90
C ASP A 68 -8.92 5.71 6.83
N MET A 69 -7.61 5.64 6.54
CA MET A 69 -6.77 6.83 6.31
C MET A 69 -7.27 7.66 5.12
N ILE A 70 -7.63 7.04 3.99
CA ILE A 70 -8.14 7.76 2.81
C ILE A 70 -9.45 8.49 3.14
N ALA A 71 -10.32 7.89 3.95
CA ALA A 71 -11.59 8.46 4.37
C ALA A 71 -11.48 9.45 5.53
N ALA A 72 -10.36 9.44 6.27
CA ALA A 72 -10.14 10.29 7.44
C ALA A 72 -9.90 11.76 7.07
N LYS A 73 -10.09 12.64 8.05
CA LYS A 73 -9.77 14.06 7.91
C LYS A 73 -8.26 14.27 7.80
N PRO A 74 -7.78 15.35 7.15
CA PRO A 74 -6.34 15.62 7.00
C PRO A 74 -5.54 15.61 8.31
N GLU A 75 -6.16 16.05 9.41
CA GLU A 75 -5.58 16.09 10.75
C GLU A 75 -5.28 14.68 11.32
N GLU A 76 -6.08 13.69 10.92
CA GLU A 76 -5.95 12.29 11.36
C GLU A 76 -5.12 11.46 10.37
N GLN A 77 -5.06 11.89 9.10
CA GLN A 77 -4.32 11.22 8.04
C GLN A 77 -2.84 11.06 8.37
N GLU A 78 -2.20 12.07 8.96
CA GLU A 78 -0.78 11.98 9.31
C GLU A 78 -0.52 10.87 10.34
N GLN A 79 -1.36 10.78 11.37
CA GLN A 79 -1.23 9.77 12.41
C GLN A 79 -1.54 8.37 11.87
N LEU A 80 -2.60 8.23 11.08
CA LEU A 80 -2.97 6.96 10.45
C LEU A 80 -1.87 6.49 9.48
N ASN A 81 -1.29 7.41 8.70
CA ASN A 81 -0.18 7.09 7.81
C ASN A 81 1.06 6.60 8.58
N LYS A 82 1.41 7.24 9.71
CA LYS A 82 2.51 6.76 10.58
C LYS A 82 2.23 5.34 11.09
N ASN A 83 1.02 5.08 11.57
CA ASN A 83 0.63 3.76 12.05
C ASN A 83 0.69 2.69 10.95
N ILE A 84 0.23 3.00 9.72
CA ILE A 84 0.32 2.09 8.57
C ILE A 84 1.78 1.77 8.26
N VAL A 85 2.63 2.80 8.22
CA VAL A 85 4.06 2.66 7.92
C VAL A 85 4.76 1.79 8.96
N GLU A 86 4.57 2.09 10.24
CA GLU A 86 5.19 1.33 11.34
C GLU A 86 4.76 -0.13 11.33
N LYS A 87 3.47 -0.42 11.18
CA LYS A 87 2.95 -1.80 11.12
C LYS A 87 3.48 -2.56 9.91
N THR A 88 3.46 -1.92 8.74
CA THR A 88 3.92 -2.57 7.50
C THR A 88 5.41 -2.89 7.58
N MET A 89 6.22 -1.94 8.08
CA MET A 89 7.65 -2.14 8.25
C MET A 89 7.97 -3.19 9.30
N ALA A 90 7.30 -3.18 10.46
CA ALA A 90 7.50 -4.18 11.50
C ALA A 90 7.23 -5.60 10.97
N CYS A 91 6.14 -5.78 10.22
CA CYS A 91 5.83 -7.05 9.57
C CYS A 91 6.90 -7.48 8.56
N ILE A 92 7.39 -6.57 7.71
CA ILE A 92 8.45 -6.88 6.73
C ILE A 92 9.75 -7.27 7.45
N VAL A 93 10.13 -6.56 8.50
CA VAL A 93 11.34 -6.87 9.30
C VAL A 93 11.20 -8.23 9.99
N GLU A 94 10.03 -8.55 10.55
CA GLU A 94 9.78 -9.85 11.17
C GLU A 94 9.93 -11.00 10.15
N TYR A 95 9.49 -10.82 8.91
CA TYR A 95 9.73 -11.78 7.84
C TYR A 95 11.22 -11.91 7.50
N ALA A 96 11.96 -10.79 7.44
CA ALA A 96 13.40 -10.81 7.19
C ALA A 96 14.14 -11.62 8.26
N GLU A 97 13.81 -11.40 9.54
CA GLU A 97 14.41 -12.09 10.67
C GLU A 97 14.10 -13.59 10.67
N LYS A 98 12.84 -13.96 10.38
CA LYS A 98 12.43 -15.37 10.25
C LYS A 98 13.19 -16.08 9.14
N GLU A 99 13.32 -15.46 7.96
CA GLU A 99 14.06 -16.06 6.84
C GLU A 99 15.57 -16.16 7.12
N SER A 100 16.15 -15.18 7.82
CA SER A 100 17.55 -15.24 8.27
C SER A 100 17.79 -16.39 9.26
N ASN A 101 16.90 -16.53 10.25
CA ASN A 101 16.98 -17.60 11.25
C ASN A 101 16.82 -18.99 10.62
N LEU A 102 15.91 -19.15 9.64
CA LEU A 102 15.74 -20.40 8.90
C LEU A 102 16.98 -20.78 8.06
N LYS A 103 17.68 -19.80 7.49
CA LYS A 103 18.94 -20.05 6.77
C LYS A 103 20.05 -20.53 7.72
N ASN A 104 20.13 -20.00 8.95
CA ASN A 104 21.13 -20.41 9.94
C ASN A 104 20.86 -21.80 10.52
N VAL A 105 19.59 -22.21 10.68
CA VAL A 105 19.25 -23.54 11.23
C VAL A 105 19.52 -24.66 10.22
N ASN A 106 19.39 -24.41 8.91
CA ASN A 106 19.63 -25.41 7.86
C ASN A 106 21.12 -25.61 7.49
N GLN A 107 22.05 -24.99 8.22
CA GLN A 107 23.50 -25.13 8.00
C GLN A 107 24.22 -25.98 9.07
N ILE A 108 23.47 -26.66 9.94
CA ILE A 108 23.96 -27.59 10.97
C ILE A 108 23.63 -29.02 10.54
#